data_AF-A0A7Z9NZZ7-F1
#
_entry.id   AF-A0A7Z9NZZ7-F1
#
_cell.length_a   1.000
_cell.length_b   1.000
_cell.length_c   1.000
_cell.angle_alpha   90.00
_cell.angle_beta   90.00
_cell.angle_gamma   90.00
#
_symmetry.space_group_name_H-M   'P 1'
#
loop_
_entity.id
_entity.type
_entity.pdbx_description
1 polymer ?
#
loop_
_entity_poly.entity_id
_entity_poly.type
_entity_poly.pdbx_seq_one_letter_code
_entity_poly.pdbx_strand_id
1 'polypeptide(L)' 'SKDVVANFFGGIVVMLNRPFKIGDHIVSGKIDGKVMRIGLYATYLETENGDTLYVPNSIFNNSEILTVNVT' A
#
# COMPACT_ATOMS: atom_id res chain seq x y z
N SER A 1 -12.76 -21.80 10.79
CA SER A 1 -11.74 -21.73 9.71
C SER A 1 -12.18 -20.92 8.49
N LYS A 2 -12.93 -19.81 8.66
CA LYS A 2 -13.32 -18.91 7.55
C LYS A 2 -12.47 -17.63 7.47
N ASP A 3 -11.78 -17.29 8.56
CA ASP A 3 -11.07 -16.01 8.68
C ASP A 3 -9.68 -16.01 8.01
N VAL A 4 -9.06 -17.18 7.87
CA VAL A 4 -7.71 -17.29 7.26
C VAL A 4 -7.77 -17.03 5.75
N VAL A 5 -8.84 -17.45 5.09
CA VAL A 5 -9.00 -17.30 3.64
C VAL A 5 -9.40 -15.87 3.28
N ALA A 6 -10.28 -15.23 4.07
CA ALA A 6 -10.64 -13.82 3.89
C ALA A 6 -9.42 -12.88 4.03
N ASN A 7 -8.54 -13.17 4.99
CA ASN A 7 -7.28 -12.43 5.16
C ASN A 7 -6.24 -12.74 4.07
N PHE A 8 -6.31 -13.92 3.43
CA PHE A 8 -5.42 -14.29 2.33
C PHE A 8 -5.82 -13.61 1.01
N PHE A 9 -7.12 -13.40 0.76
CA PHE A 9 -7.59 -12.67 -0.43
C PHE A 9 -7.33 -11.16 -0.34
N GLY A 10 -7.39 -10.56 0.85
CA GLY A 10 -7.10 -9.14 1.03
C GLY A 10 -5.66 -8.74 0.66
N GLY A 11 -4.66 -9.61 0.87
CA GLY A 11 -3.27 -9.37 0.47
C GLY A 11 -2.98 -9.70 -1.00
N ILE A 12 -3.70 -10.66 -1.59
CA ILE A 12 -3.50 -11.09 -2.98
C ILE A 12 -4.14 -10.12 -3.99
N VAL A 13 -5.24 -9.45 -3.67
CA VAL A 13 -5.89 -8.49 -4.59
C VAL A 13 -5.00 -7.28 -4.87
N VAL A 14 -4.28 -6.75 -3.86
CA VAL A 14 -3.26 -5.69 -4.08
C VAL A 14 -2.17 -6.18 -5.04
N MET A 15 -1.76 -7.45 -4.95
CA MET A 15 -0.75 -8.03 -5.86
C MET A 15 -1.26 -8.27 -7.29
N LEU A 16 -2.57 -8.49 -7.49
CA LEU A 16 -3.15 -8.80 -8.80
C LEU A 16 -3.60 -7.55 -9.57
N ASN A 17 -4.14 -6.53 -8.89
CA ASN A 17 -4.56 -5.27 -9.53
C ASN A 17 -3.54 -4.14 -9.41
N ARG A 18 -2.53 -4.25 -8.53
CA ARG A 18 -1.43 -3.29 -8.26
C ARG A 18 -1.72 -1.85 -8.72
N PRO A 19 -2.55 -1.08 -7.99
CA PRO A 19 -2.82 0.32 -8.33
C PRO A 19 -1.58 1.23 -8.26
N PHE A 20 -0.51 0.76 -7.62
CA PHE A 20 0.77 1.43 -7.49
C PHE A 20 1.92 0.42 -7.49
N LYS A 21 3.12 0.89 -7.80
CA LYS A 21 4.37 0.12 -7.83
C LYS A 21 5.43 0.78 -6.94
N ILE A 22 6.51 0.03 -6.69
CA ILE A 22 7.70 0.57 -6.02
C ILE A 22 8.21 1.77 -6.82
N GLY A 23 8.49 2.87 -6.12
CA GLY A 23 8.92 4.15 -6.69
C GLY A 23 7.80 5.17 -6.83
N ASP A 24 6.54 4.74 -6.86
CA ASP A 24 5.40 5.64 -6.93
C ASP A 24 5.25 6.42 -5.62
N HIS A 25 4.87 7.68 -5.72
CA HIS A 25 4.42 8.46 -4.57
C HIS A 25 2.90 8.30 -4.44
N ILE A 26 2.44 7.83 -3.28
CA ILE A 26 1.01 7.56 -3.06
C ILE A 26 0.46 8.43 -1.94
N VAL A 27 -0.78 8.87 -2.13
CA VAL A 27 -1.56 9.59 -1.11
C VAL A 27 -2.88 8.85 -0.89
N SER A 28 -3.18 8.53 0.37
CA SER A 28 -4.42 7.87 0.78
C SER A 28 -4.85 8.34 2.18
N GLY A 29 -5.81 9.25 2.24
CA GLY A 29 -6.27 9.84 3.50
C GLY A 29 -5.15 10.60 4.23
N LYS A 30 -4.61 10.03 5.31
CA LYS A 30 -3.48 10.57 6.09
C LYS A 30 -2.13 9.95 5.72
N ILE A 31 -2.13 9.01 4.79
CA ILE A 31 -0.93 8.33 4.31
C ILE A 31 -0.42 9.15 3.13
N ASP A 32 0.83 9.58 3.21
CA ASP A 32 1.52 10.32 2.16
C ASP A 32 2.98 9.86 2.14
N GLY A 33 3.42 9.30 1.03
CA GLY A 33 4.81 8.88 0.88
C GLY A 33 5.11 8.03 -0.33
N LYS A 34 6.40 7.83 -0.55
CA LYS A 34 6.95 7.06 -1.65
C LYS A 34 7.01 5.57 -1.34
N VAL A 35 6.50 4.74 -2.23
CA VAL A 35 6.52 3.28 -2.10
C VAL A 35 7.93 2.75 -2.22
N MET A 36 8.51 2.32 -1.11
CA MET A 36 9.85 1.74 -1.08
C MET A 36 9.82 0.23 -1.23
N ARG A 37 8.82 -0.44 -0.65
CA ARG A 37 8.69 -1.89 -0.69
C ARG A 37 7.24 -2.33 -0.54
N ILE A 38 6.85 -3.34 -1.29
CA ILE A 38 5.55 -4.01 -1.12
C ILE A 38 5.83 -5.42 -0.58
N GLY A 39 5.49 -5.64 0.68
CA GLY A 39 5.55 -6.95 1.32
C GLY A 39 4.23 -7.69 1.24
N LEU A 40 4.22 -8.94 1.70
CA LEU A 40 3.02 -9.78 1.67
C LEU A 40 1.85 -9.20 2.49
N TYR A 41 2.16 -8.60 3.65
CA TYR A 41 1.16 -8.10 4.60
C TYR A 41 1.08 -6.57 4.69
N ALA A 42 2.11 -5.87 4.22
CA ALA A 42 2.21 -4.42 4.34
C ALA A 42 3.09 -3.80 3.27
N THR A 43 2.83 -2.52 3.02
CA THR A 43 3.59 -1.64 2.16
C THR A 43 4.40 -0.67 3.03
N TYR A 44 5.65 -0.48 2.65
CA TYR A 44 6.60 0.38 3.32
C TYR A 44 6.73 1.65 2.49
N LEU A 45 6.41 2.77 3.11
CA LEU A 45 6.46 4.09 2.50
C LEU A 45 7.55 4.92 3.16
N GLU A 46 8.24 5.75 2.38
CA GLU A 46 9.11 6.80 2.88
C GLU A 46 8.36 8.13 2.82
N THR A 47 8.22 8.80 3.96
CA THR A 47 7.59 10.13 4.03
C THR A 47 8.55 11.20 3.50
N GLU A 48 8.05 12.41 3.22
CA GLU A 48 8.92 13.53 2.82
C GLU A 48 9.97 13.89 3.88
N ASN A 49 9.71 13.57 5.15
CA ASN A 49 10.65 13.80 6.24
C ASN A 49 11.76 12.73 6.33
N GLY A 50 11.70 11.68 5.48
CA GLY A 50 12.63 10.55 5.50
C GLY A 50 12.26 9.45 6.49
N ASP A 51 11.10 9.52 7.14
CA ASP A 51 10.62 8.47 8.04
C ASP A 51 10.04 7.30 7.25
N THR A 52 10.19 6.08 7.78
CA THR A 52 9.55 4.89 7.21
C THR A 52 8.18 4.65 7.85
N LEU A 53 7.13 4.71 7.04
CA LEU A 53 5.76 4.37 7.43
C LEU A 53 5.41 2.93 7.02
N TYR A 54 4.94 2.15 7.98
CA TYR A 54 4.46 0.79 7.75
C TYR A 54 2.94 0.77 7.63
N VAL A 55 2.42 0.42 6.46
CA VAL A 55 0.98 0.43 6.17
C VAL A 55 0.48 -0.98 5.84
N PRO A 56 -0.39 -1.60 6.65
CA PRO A 56 -1.01 -2.87 6.33
C PRO A 56 -1.71 -2.84 4.97
N ASN A 57 -1.51 -3.89 4.15
CA ASN A 57 -2.07 -3.94 2.80
C ASN A 57 -3.60 -3.88 2.78
N SER A 58 -4.25 -4.35 3.86
CA SER A 58 -5.71 -4.31 4.02
C SER A 58 -6.31 -2.91 4.05
N ILE A 59 -5.52 -1.88 4.41
CA ILE A 59 -5.98 -0.49 4.44
C ILE A 59 -6.30 -0.01 3.02
N PHE A 60 -5.45 -0.38 2.05
CA PHE A 60 -5.59 0.00 0.64
C PHE A 60 -6.79 -0.65 -0.07
N ASN A 61 -7.41 -1.68 0.53
CA ASN A 61 -8.58 -2.33 -0.08
C ASN A 61 -9.86 -1.51 0.07
N ASN A 62 -9.92 -0.62 1.07
CA ASN A 62 -11.11 0.16 1.41
C ASN A 62 -10.87 1.68 1.33
N SER A 63 -9.71 2.11 0.84
CA SER A 63 -9.36 3.53 0.73
C SER A 63 -9.12 3.95 -0.71
N GLU A 64 -9.47 5.19 -1.04
CA GLU A 64 -9.05 5.81 -2.30
C GLU A 64 -7.53 5.99 -2.31
N ILE A 65 -6.91 5.70 -3.44
CA ILE A 65 -5.47 5.81 -3.64
C ILE A 65 -5.21 6.75 -4.81
N LEU A 66 -4.45 7.81 -4.56
CA LEU A 66 -3.93 8.70 -5.60
C LEU A 66 -2.46 8.38 -5.83
N THR A 67 -2.11 7.98 -7.05
CA THR A 67 -0.72 7.82 -7.49
C THR A 67 -0.23 9.10 -8.14
N VAL A 68 0.77 9.75 -7.55
CA VAL A 68 1.37 10.98 -8.04
C VAL A 68 2.60 10.62 -8.88
N ASN A 69 2.50 10.81 -10.20
CA ASN A 69 3.64 10.64 -11.10
C ASN A 69 4.48 11.92 -11.09
N VAL A 70 5.56 11.93 -10.33
CA VAL A 70 6.55 13.01 -10.40
C VAL A 70 7.31 12.85 -11.73
N THR A 71 7.20 13.84 -12.62
CA THR A 71 7.85 13.88 -13.95
C THR A 71 9.30 14.31 -13.84
#